data_AF-A0A7W0A210-F1
#
_entry.id   AF-A0A7W0A210-F1
#
_cell.length_a   1.000
_cell.length_b   1.000
_cell.length_c   1.000
_cell.angle_alpha   90.00
_cell.angle_beta   90.00
_cell.angle_gamma   90.00
#
_symmetry.space_group_name_H-M   'P 1'
#
loop_
_entity.id
_entity.type
_entity.pdbx_description
1 polymer ?
#
loop_
_entity_poly.entity_id
_entity_poly.type
_entity_poly.pdbx_seq_one_letter_code
_entity_poly.pdbx_strand_id
1 'polypeptide(L)'
;MIVIMSRGASRVEIDDIIRRVEGLGLGCHVSDGEERVIIGVVGTPMPPELDQMLEVHAGVESVVRVTKRFKLTGWDFHPQKTTIQVGDVLIGGDEVTVIAGPCSVESEEQTIETAKAVKAAGAHMLRGGAYKPRTSPYEFRGLGERGLQILAQARAETGLPIITEVMTPADIDAVAAYTDVFQIGARNCQNYLLLEEVGKAGKPVMLKRGLSLQLEEWLLAAEYVMAQGNPNVILC
;
A
#
# COMPACT_ATOMS: atom_id res chain seq x y z
N MET A 1 -9.90 -20.04 9.55
CA MET A 1 -9.26 -20.71 8.39
C MET A 1 -9.87 -22.08 8.25
N ILE A 2 -9.92 -22.64 7.05
CA ILE A 2 -10.53 -23.95 6.78
C ILE A 2 -9.46 -24.80 6.10
N VAL A 3 -9.12 -25.93 6.69
CA VAL A 3 -8.23 -26.94 6.11
C VAL A 3 -9.11 -28.03 5.52
N ILE A 4 -8.93 -28.31 4.23
CA ILE A 4 -9.63 -29.37 3.53
C ILE A 4 -8.67 -30.56 3.43
N MET A 5 -9.03 -31.68 4.06
CA MET A 5 -8.22 -32.90 4.00
C MET A 5 -8.46 -33.63 2.67
N SER A 6 -7.41 -34.28 2.17
CA SER A 6 -7.45 -35.21 1.04
C SER A 6 -8.47 -36.32 1.29
N ARG A 7 -9.10 -36.80 0.21
CA ARG A 7 -10.03 -37.93 0.28
C ARG A 7 -9.31 -39.17 0.83
N GLY A 8 -9.83 -39.73 1.92
CA GLY A 8 -9.21 -40.88 2.59
C GLY A 8 -8.02 -40.55 3.49
N ALA A 9 -7.81 -39.27 3.84
CA ALA A 9 -6.83 -38.88 4.85
C ALA A 9 -7.02 -39.72 6.12
N SER A 10 -5.92 -40.30 6.59
CA SER A 10 -5.91 -41.16 7.76
C SER A 10 -6.16 -40.36 9.03
N ARG A 11 -6.64 -41.04 10.08
CA ARG A 11 -6.84 -40.39 11.38
C ARG A 11 -5.54 -39.81 11.94
N VAL A 12 -4.41 -40.45 11.66
CA VAL A 12 -3.08 -40.00 12.07
C VAL A 12 -2.72 -38.66 11.41
N GLU A 13 -3.02 -38.48 10.12
CA GLU A 13 -2.79 -37.21 9.41
C GLU A 13 -3.70 -36.10 9.94
N ILE A 14 -4.98 -36.40 10.18
CA ILE A 14 -5.95 -35.45 10.76
C ILE A 14 -5.50 -35.00 12.15
N ASP A 15 -5.15 -35.94 13.02
CA ASP A 15 -4.70 -35.64 14.38
C ASP A 15 -3.34 -34.91 14.38
N ASP A 16 -2.48 -35.12 13.37
CA ASP A 16 -1.24 -34.34 13.22
C ASP A 16 -1.52 -32.86 12.95
N ILE A 17 -2.46 -32.56 12.05
CA ILE A 17 -2.88 -31.19 11.76
C ILE A 17 -3.48 -30.53 13.01
N ILE A 18 -4.36 -31.23 13.72
CA ILE A 18 -4.98 -30.71 14.96
C ILE A 18 -3.91 -30.35 15.99
N ARG A 19 -2.95 -31.27 16.26
CA ARG A 19 -1.86 -31.03 17.22
C ARG A 19 -1.00 -29.83 16.85
N ARG A 20 -0.73 -29.62 15.56
CA ARG A 20 0.06 -28.46 15.10
C ARG A 20 -0.68 -27.15 15.33
N VAL A 21 -1.97 -27.12 15.01
CA VAL A 21 -2.82 -25.94 15.20
C VAL A 21 -2.96 -25.63 16.70
N GLU A 22 -3.24 -26.64 17.53
CA GLU A 22 -3.34 -26.47 18.99
C GLU A 22 -2.01 -26.09 19.64
N GLY A 23 -0.88 -26.59 19.10
CA GLY A 23 0.47 -26.21 19.54
C GLY A 23 0.80 -24.72 19.32
N LEU A 24 0.05 -24.04 18.46
CA LEU A 24 0.12 -22.59 18.23
C LEU A 24 -0.89 -21.81 19.09
N GLY A 25 -1.61 -22.48 19.99
CA GLY A 25 -2.65 -21.88 20.84
C GLY A 25 -3.96 -21.59 20.11
N LEU A 26 -4.19 -22.21 18.94
CA LEU A 26 -5.41 -22.06 18.15
C LEU A 26 -6.37 -23.24 18.41
N GLY A 27 -7.67 -23.01 18.21
CA GLY A 27 -8.70 -24.04 18.32
C GLY A 27 -9.00 -24.73 16.99
N CYS A 28 -9.46 -25.98 17.07
CA CYS A 28 -9.88 -26.79 15.93
C CYS A 28 -11.34 -27.24 16.06
N HIS A 29 -12.10 -27.11 14.99
CA HIS A 29 -13.42 -27.71 14.81
C HIS A 29 -13.37 -28.69 13.65
N VAL A 30 -13.48 -29.98 13.94
CA VAL A 30 -13.45 -31.03 12.92
C VAL A 30 -14.86 -31.34 12.45
N SER A 31 -15.07 -31.31 11.15
CA SER A 31 -16.29 -31.77 10.47
C SER A 31 -15.93 -32.98 9.62
N ASP A 32 -16.35 -34.16 10.08
CA ASP A 32 -16.19 -35.42 9.36
C ASP A 32 -17.33 -35.58 8.36
N GLY A 33 -17.11 -35.11 7.12
CA GLY A 33 -18.10 -35.18 6.05
C GLY A 33 -18.05 -36.53 5.30
N GLU A 34 -19.14 -36.88 4.63
CA GLU A 34 -19.25 -38.14 3.88
C GLU A 34 -18.15 -38.34 2.83
N GLU A 35 -17.71 -37.25 2.18
CA GLU A 35 -16.66 -37.29 1.17
C GLU A 35 -15.27 -36.95 1.70
N ARG A 36 -15.19 -36.00 2.65
CA ARG A 36 -13.93 -35.40 3.13
C ARG A 36 -14.06 -34.87 4.54
N VAL A 37 -12.94 -34.86 5.25
CA VAL A 37 -12.81 -34.19 6.55
C VAL A 37 -12.40 -32.74 6.35
N ILE A 38 -13.07 -31.84 7.06
CA ILE A 38 -12.78 -30.41 7.07
C ILE A 38 -12.38 -30.01 8.49
N ILE A 39 -11.30 -29.25 8.64
CA ILE A 39 -10.84 -28.73 9.93
C ILE A 39 -10.97 -27.21 9.91
N GLY A 40 -11.94 -26.69 10.65
CA GLY A 40 -12.09 -25.26 10.93
C GLY A 40 -11.10 -24.82 12.01
N VAL A 41 -10.16 -23.94 11.65
CA VAL A 41 -9.20 -23.34 12.58
C VAL A 41 -9.72 -21.99 13.06
N VAL A 42 -9.86 -21.85 14.38
CA VAL A 42 -10.39 -20.67 15.07
C VAL A 42 -9.37 -20.12 16.07
N GLY A 43 -9.39 -18.80 16.28
CA GLY A 43 -8.48 -18.12 17.20
C GLY A 43 -7.75 -16.96 16.55
N THR A 44 -7.35 -15.99 17.38
CA THR A 44 -6.57 -14.81 16.97
C THR A 44 -5.48 -14.52 18.00
N PRO A 45 -4.30 -14.02 17.58
CA PRO A 45 -3.87 -13.79 16.19
C PRO A 45 -3.49 -15.10 15.47
N MET A 46 -3.86 -15.19 14.19
CA MET A 46 -3.45 -16.31 13.35
C MET A 46 -2.10 -15.99 12.69
N PRO A 47 -1.09 -16.87 12.78
CA PRO A 47 0.21 -16.64 12.15
C PRO A 47 0.07 -16.38 10.64
N PRO A 48 0.78 -15.41 10.03
CA PRO A 48 0.60 -15.04 8.63
C PRO A 48 0.80 -16.17 7.62
N GLU A 49 1.72 -17.09 7.91
CA GLU A 49 2.15 -18.19 7.02
C GLU A 49 1.45 -19.52 7.32
N LEU A 50 0.50 -19.54 8.28
CA LEU A 50 -0.12 -20.78 8.75
C LEU A 50 -0.75 -21.60 7.61
N ASP A 51 -1.40 -20.96 6.64
CA ASP A 51 -1.97 -21.63 5.47
C ASP A 51 -0.92 -22.38 4.67
N GLN A 52 0.19 -21.73 4.33
CA GLN A 52 1.30 -22.35 3.58
C GLN A 52 1.95 -23.49 4.36
N MET A 53 2.10 -23.31 5.69
CA MET A 53 2.63 -24.36 6.57
C MET A 53 1.71 -25.59 6.58
N LEU A 54 0.39 -25.39 6.59
CA LEU A 54 -0.57 -26.49 6.61
C LEU A 54 -0.72 -27.17 5.24
N GLU A 55 -0.65 -26.42 4.13
CA GLU A 55 -0.78 -26.95 2.77
C GLU A 55 0.29 -27.98 2.39
N VAL A 56 1.48 -27.91 2.99
CA VAL A 56 2.59 -28.85 2.67
C VAL A 56 2.52 -30.16 3.45
N HIS A 57 1.57 -30.32 4.37
CA HIS A 57 1.47 -31.51 5.21
C HIS A 57 0.69 -32.65 4.53
N ALA A 58 1.10 -33.88 4.83
CA ALA A 58 0.45 -35.08 4.34
C ALA A 58 -1.03 -35.12 4.75
N GLY A 59 -1.89 -35.57 3.85
CA GLY A 59 -3.33 -35.62 4.06
C GLY A 59 -4.04 -34.28 3.88
N VAL A 60 -3.36 -33.15 3.65
CA VAL A 60 -3.99 -31.86 3.32
C VAL A 60 -4.16 -31.73 1.81
N GLU A 61 -5.34 -31.30 1.36
CA GLU A 61 -5.61 -31.02 -0.06
C GLU A 61 -5.52 -29.53 -0.38
N SER A 62 -6.09 -28.68 0.48
CA SER A 62 -6.02 -27.23 0.33
C SER A 62 -6.35 -26.51 1.64
N VAL A 63 -5.92 -25.26 1.77
CA VAL A 63 -6.24 -24.42 2.92
C VAL A 63 -6.85 -23.09 2.48
N VAL A 64 -8.00 -22.75 3.06
CA VAL A 64 -8.73 -21.51 2.78
C VAL A 64 -8.67 -20.60 4.00
N ARG A 65 -7.95 -19.49 3.88
CA ARG A 65 -7.94 -18.46 4.93
C ARG A 65 -9.21 -17.60 4.81
N VAL A 66 -10.00 -17.57 5.88
CA VAL A 66 -11.27 -16.81 5.96
C VAL A 66 -11.05 -15.37 6.44
N THR A 67 -10.00 -15.13 7.24
CA THR A 67 -9.67 -13.81 7.78
C THR A 67 -8.75 -13.04 6.85
N LYS A 68 -8.94 -11.72 6.71
CA LYS A 68 -8.04 -10.84 5.96
C LYS A 68 -6.62 -10.85 6.55
N ARG A 69 -5.59 -10.78 5.71
CA ARG A 69 -4.18 -10.72 6.14
C ARG A 69 -3.74 -9.34 6.62
N PHE A 70 -4.50 -8.31 6.29
CA PHE A 70 -4.27 -6.93 6.66
C PHE A 70 -5.25 -6.48 7.76
N LYS A 71 -4.81 -5.58 8.65
CA LYS A 71 -5.60 -5.08 9.79
C LYS A 71 -5.78 -3.57 9.71
N LEU A 72 -4.69 -2.80 9.72
CA LEU A 72 -4.72 -1.33 9.76
C LEU A 72 -5.48 -0.71 8.58
N THR A 73 -5.38 -1.33 7.40
CA THR A 73 -6.06 -0.94 6.16
C THR A 73 -7.48 -1.53 6.04
N GLY A 74 -7.86 -2.42 6.96
CA GLY A 74 -9.12 -3.12 6.94
C GLY A 74 -10.23 -2.35 7.66
N TRP A 75 -11.36 -2.14 6.98
CA TRP A 75 -12.58 -1.57 7.57
C TRP A 75 -13.04 -2.30 8.85
N ASP A 76 -12.79 -3.60 8.96
CA ASP A 76 -13.17 -4.40 10.13
C ASP A 76 -12.44 -3.93 11.41
N PHE A 77 -11.25 -3.34 11.26
CA PHE A 77 -10.44 -2.80 12.36
C PHE A 77 -10.53 -1.27 12.46
N HIS A 78 -10.78 -0.57 11.34
CA HIS A 78 -10.98 0.87 11.30
C HIS A 78 -12.25 1.21 10.50
N PRO A 79 -13.45 1.15 11.12
CA PRO A 79 -14.73 1.27 10.40
C PRO A 79 -15.05 2.70 9.99
N GLN A 80 -14.28 3.69 10.46
CA GLN A 80 -14.47 5.10 10.10
C GLN A 80 -13.68 5.42 8.84
N LYS A 81 -14.30 6.21 7.94
CA LYS A 81 -13.65 6.71 6.73
C LYS A 81 -12.43 7.57 7.12
N THR A 82 -11.26 7.23 6.60
CA THR A 82 -10.05 8.03 6.78
C THR A 82 -10.15 9.32 5.98
N THR A 83 -9.86 10.44 6.63
CA THR A 83 -9.72 11.75 5.99
C THR A 83 -8.32 12.30 6.23
N ILE A 84 -7.67 12.82 5.19
CA ILE A 84 -6.27 13.27 5.25
C ILE A 84 -6.23 14.76 4.88
N GLN A 85 -5.74 15.59 5.81
CA GLN A 85 -5.56 17.02 5.59
C GLN A 85 -4.17 17.29 4.99
N VAL A 86 -4.13 18.01 3.86
CA VAL A 86 -2.91 18.43 3.17
C VAL A 86 -3.00 19.93 2.90
N GLY A 87 -2.39 20.75 3.75
CA GLY A 87 -2.63 22.20 3.72
C GLY A 87 -4.11 22.49 3.95
N ASP A 88 -4.76 23.16 3.01
CA ASP A 88 -6.22 23.43 3.04
C ASP A 88 -7.06 22.36 2.33
N VAL A 89 -6.44 21.31 1.77
CA VAL A 89 -7.14 20.25 1.03
C VAL A 89 -7.48 19.08 1.93
N LEU A 90 -8.75 18.69 2.00
CA LEU A 90 -9.21 17.50 2.71
C LEU A 90 -9.47 16.34 1.73
N ILE A 91 -8.60 15.33 1.75
CA ILE A 91 -8.75 14.11 0.93
C ILE A 91 -9.59 13.10 1.69
N GLY A 92 -10.55 12.48 1.01
CA GLY A 92 -11.48 11.52 1.62
C GLY A 92 -12.69 12.19 2.28
N GLY A 93 -12.87 13.50 2.13
CA GLY A 93 -14.10 14.20 2.50
C GLY A 93 -15.29 13.90 1.57
N ASP A 94 -16.26 14.80 1.54
CA ASP A 94 -17.45 14.69 0.67
C ASP A 94 -17.19 15.18 -0.76
N GLU A 95 -16.15 16.01 -0.94
CA GLU A 95 -15.75 16.55 -2.25
C GLU A 95 -14.71 15.67 -2.94
N VAL A 96 -14.70 15.70 -4.27
CA VAL A 96 -13.71 15.00 -5.08
C VAL A 96 -12.43 15.85 -5.18
N THR A 97 -11.34 15.36 -4.59
CA THR A 97 -10.03 16.00 -4.75
C THR A 97 -9.46 15.74 -6.14
N VAL A 98 -9.09 16.83 -6.82
CA VAL A 98 -8.45 16.80 -8.14
C VAL A 98 -6.97 17.18 -8.01
N ILE A 99 -6.10 16.25 -8.39
CA ILE A 99 -4.64 16.45 -8.43
C ILE A 99 -4.21 16.47 -9.90
N ALA A 100 -3.68 17.60 -10.37
CA ALA A 100 -3.34 17.80 -11.78
C ALA A 100 -1.94 18.42 -11.94
N GLY A 101 -1.35 18.27 -13.13
CA GLY A 101 -0.01 18.79 -13.43
C GLY A 101 0.80 17.86 -14.34
N PRO A 102 2.01 18.25 -14.73
CA PRO A 102 2.76 17.55 -15.76
C PRO A 102 3.29 16.19 -15.31
N CYS A 103 3.60 15.33 -16.28
CA CYS A 103 4.20 14.02 -16.02
C CYS A 103 5.61 14.15 -15.42
N SER A 104 6.41 15.07 -15.96
CA SER A 104 7.76 15.40 -15.49
C SER A 104 7.86 16.91 -15.33
N VAL A 105 8.70 17.37 -14.41
CA VAL A 105 9.10 18.78 -14.34
C VAL A 105 10.21 18.98 -15.36
N GLU A 106 9.96 19.78 -16.40
CA GLU A 106 10.88 19.94 -17.54
C GLU A 106 11.51 21.34 -17.59
N SER A 107 10.76 22.37 -17.21
CA SER A 107 11.27 23.73 -17.01
C SER A 107 10.45 24.50 -15.98
N GLU A 108 11.00 25.62 -15.51
CA GLU A 108 10.33 26.53 -14.58
C GLU A 108 9.08 27.15 -15.21
N GLU A 109 9.22 27.69 -16.42
CA GLU A 109 8.13 28.25 -17.24
C GLU A 109 6.98 27.25 -17.42
N GLN A 110 7.28 26.05 -17.94
CA GLN A 110 6.28 25.01 -18.18
C GLN A 110 5.53 24.63 -16.89
N THR A 111 6.25 24.50 -15.79
CA THR A 111 5.66 24.04 -14.53
C THR A 111 4.81 25.11 -13.88
N ILE A 112 5.26 26.37 -13.85
CA ILE A 112 4.52 27.49 -13.26
C ILE A 112 3.28 27.83 -14.09
N GLU A 113 3.39 27.86 -15.42
CA GLU A 113 2.24 28.07 -16.29
C GLU A 113 1.18 26.97 -16.11
N THR A 114 1.63 25.70 -16.05
CA THR A 114 0.72 24.57 -15.80
C THR A 114 0.07 24.70 -14.43
N ALA A 115 0.83 25.06 -13.38
CA ALA A 115 0.30 25.24 -12.03
C ALA A 115 -0.80 26.32 -11.97
N LYS A 116 -0.57 27.46 -12.63
CA LYS A 116 -1.57 28.55 -12.73
C LYS A 116 -2.80 28.09 -13.49
N ALA A 117 -2.63 27.40 -14.61
CA ALA A 117 -3.74 26.90 -15.41
C ALA A 117 -4.59 25.87 -14.67
N VAL A 118 -3.98 24.88 -13.99
CA VAL A 118 -4.74 23.87 -13.25
C VAL A 118 -5.41 24.45 -12.00
N LYS A 119 -4.79 25.44 -11.32
CA LYS A 119 -5.43 26.18 -10.22
C LYS A 119 -6.69 26.90 -10.72
N ALA A 120 -6.59 27.62 -11.83
CA ALA A 120 -7.72 28.34 -12.43
C ALA A 120 -8.84 27.39 -12.87
N ALA A 121 -8.49 26.16 -13.28
CA ALA A 121 -9.45 25.12 -13.63
C ALA A 121 -10.06 24.38 -12.42
N GLY A 122 -9.67 24.71 -11.18
CA GLY A 122 -10.22 24.12 -9.97
C GLY A 122 -9.47 22.88 -9.45
N ALA A 123 -8.22 22.66 -9.86
CA ALA A 123 -7.39 21.65 -9.22
C ALA A 123 -7.07 22.04 -7.77
N HIS A 124 -7.00 21.02 -6.91
CA HIS A 124 -6.78 21.19 -5.48
C HIS A 124 -5.29 21.07 -5.13
N MET A 125 -4.54 20.29 -5.90
CA MET A 125 -3.11 20.05 -5.70
C MET A 125 -2.37 19.98 -7.04
N LEU A 126 -1.07 20.26 -7.00
CA LEU A 126 -0.17 20.16 -8.15
C LEU A 126 0.67 18.87 -8.06
N ARG A 127 0.65 18.07 -9.13
CA ARG A 127 1.58 16.95 -9.32
C ARG A 127 2.70 17.28 -10.30
N GLY A 128 3.90 16.75 -10.07
CA GLY A 128 5.00 16.84 -11.03
C GLY A 128 6.14 15.89 -10.67
N GLY A 129 6.70 15.20 -11.66
CA GLY A 129 7.79 14.23 -11.42
C GLY A 129 9.16 14.89 -11.51
N ALA A 130 9.82 15.12 -10.37
CA ALA A 130 11.20 15.62 -10.34
C ALA A 130 12.22 14.52 -10.69
N TYR A 131 11.90 13.28 -10.35
CA TYR A 131 12.65 12.08 -10.71
C TYR A 131 11.77 11.13 -11.51
N LYS A 132 12.33 10.44 -12.50
CA LYS A 132 11.57 9.58 -13.41
C LYS A 132 12.19 8.18 -13.52
N PRO A 133 11.43 7.10 -13.21
CA PRO A 133 11.88 5.75 -13.52
C PRO A 133 11.78 5.55 -15.04
N ARG A 134 12.92 5.29 -15.67
CA ARG A 134 13.04 5.09 -17.12
C ARG A 134 13.47 3.68 -17.43
N THR A 135 12.96 3.16 -18.55
CA THR A 135 13.35 1.84 -19.04
C THR A 135 14.74 1.92 -19.65
N SER A 136 15.03 3.02 -20.37
CA SER A 136 16.34 3.25 -20.96
C SER A 136 17.17 4.23 -20.12
N PRO A 137 18.48 3.97 -19.92
CA PRO A 137 19.35 4.88 -19.17
C PRO A 137 19.63 6.20 -19.91
N TYR A 138 19.29 6.30 -21.20
CA TYR A 138 19.51 7.48 -22.04
C TYR A 138 18.30 8.43 -22.08
N GLU A 139 17.18 8.03 -21.47
CA GLU A 139 15.98 8.85 -21.39
C GLU A 139 16.11 9.91 -20.30
N PHE A 140 15.40 11.02 -20.47
CA PHE A 140 15.34 12.09 -19.46
C PHE A 140 14.90 11.54 -18.09
N ARG A 141 15.79 11.62 -17.09
CA ARG A 141 15.59 11.06 -15.74
C ARG A 141 14.89 12.02 -14.76
N GLY A 142 14.46 13.18 -15.23
CA GLY A 142 13.98 14.27 -14.38
C GLY A 142 15.09 15.25 -14.03
N LEU A 143 14.71 16.42 -13.52
CA LEU A 143 15.65 17.47 -13.08
C LEU A 143 16.20 17.25 -11.65
N GLY A 144 15.78 16.18 -10.97
CA GLY A 144 16.17 15.88 -9.59
C GLY A 144 15.79 17.03 -8.65
N GLU A 145 16.71 17.43 -7.77
CA GLU A 145 16.47 18.49 -6.79
C GLU A 145 16.09 19.84 -7.44
N ARG A 146 16.65 20.18 -8.61
CA ARG A 146 16.23 21.38 -9.34
C ARG A 146 14.74 21.32 -9.71
N GLY A 147 14.24 20.13 -10.05
CA GLY A 147 12.81 19.92 -10.29
C GLY A 147 11.95 20.11 -9.03
N LEU A 148 12.46 19.70 -7.86
CA LEU A 148 11.79 19.92 -6.57
C LEU A 148 11.71 21.42 -6.22
N GLN A 149 12.79 22.16 -6.45
CA GLN A 149 12.82 23.62 -6.26
C GLN A 149 11.80 24.33 -7.14
N ILE A 150 11.67 23.92 -8.41
CA ILE A 150 10.66 24.45 -9.33
C ILE A 150 9.25 24.17 -8.83
N LEU A 151 8.98 22.96 -8.32
CA LEU A 151 7.68 22.64 -7.71
C LEU A 151 7.38 23.52 -6.49
N ALA A 152 8.39 23.80 -5.66
CA ALA A 152 8.21 24.69 -4.52
C ALA A 152 7.95 26.15 -4.93
N GLN A 153 8.57 26.64 -6.00
CA GLN A 153 8.23 27.94 -6.60
C GLN A 153 6.78 27.93 -7.10
N ALA A 154 6.35 26.88 -7.80
CA ALA A 154 4.99 26.76 -8.29
C ALA A 154 3.95 26.74 -7.14
N ARG A 155 4.28 26.08 -6.01
CA ARG A 155 3.47 26.16 -4.78
C ARG A 155 3.41 27.58 -4.24
N ALA A 156 4.54 28.29 -4.15
CA ALA A 156 4.57 29.67 -3.65
C ALA A 156 3.70 30.62 -4.50
N GLU A 157 3.69 30.43 -5.82
CA GLU A 157 2.92 31.22 -6.77
C GLU A 157 1.41 30.94 -6.75
N THR A 158 1.00 29.70 -6.44
CA THR A 158 -0.39 29.25 -6.64
C THR A 158 -1.11 28.83 -5.36
N GLY A 159 -0.36 28.60 -4.28
CA GLY A 159 -0.83 27.98 -3.05
C GLY A 159 -1.22 26.51 -3.18
N LEU A 160 -1.00 25.86 -4.34
CA LEU A 160 -1.32 24.44 -4.51
C LEU A 160 -0.33 23.55 -3.74
N PRO A 161 -0.79 22.66 -2.85
CA PRO A 161 0.07 21.65 -2.25
C PRO A 161 0.68 20.73 -3.32
N ILE A 162 1.90 20.26 -3.07
CA ILE A 162 2.68 19.47 -4.01
C ILE A 162 2.60 17.98 -3.68
N ILE A 163 2.43 17.18 -4.72
CA ILE A 163 2.70 15.74 -4.68
C ILE A 163 3.77 15.39 -5.73
N THR A 164 4.83 14.72 -5.29
CA THR A 164 5.88 14.22 -6.17
C THR A 164 6.37 12.85 -5.75
N GLU A 165 6.97 12.12 -6.68
CA GLU A 165 7.36 10.73 -6.51
C GLU A 165 8.72 10.61 -5.81
N VAL A 166 8.79 9.73 -4.82
CA VAL A 166 10.06 9.29 -4.21
C VAL A 166 10.39 7.91 -4.77
N MET A 167 11.63 7.73 -5.25
CA MET A 167 12.04 6.48 -5.88
C MET A 167 12.94 5.61 -5.00
N THR A 168 13.62 6.20 -4.01
CA THR A 168 14.60 5.54 -3.15
C THR A 168 14.61 6.16 -1.76
N PRO A 169 14.89 5.39 -0.69
CA PRO A 169 14.98 5.92 0.67
C PRO A 169 15.94 7.11 0.81
N ALA A 170 17.04 7.11 0.06
CA ALA A 170 18.06 8.16 0.13
C ALA A 170 17.55 9.56 -0.30
N ASP A 171 16.48 9.62 -1.10
CA ASP A 171 15.91 10.88 -1.58
C ASP A 171 14.78 11.40 -0.68
N ILE A 172 14.39 10.66 0.37
CA ILE A 172 13.23 11.00 1.21
C ILE A 172 13.38 12.38 1.82
N ASP A 173 14.51 12.67 2.48
CA ASP A 173 14.72 13.97 3.15
C ASP A 173 14.69 15.13 2.17
N ALA A 174 15.37 14.96 1.02
CA ALA A 174 15.38 15.96 -0.04
C ALA A 174 13.96 16.20 -0.57
N VAL A 175 13.20 15.16 -0.88
CA VAL A 175 11.82 15.29 -1.37
C VAL A 175 10.88 15.84 -0.30
N ALA A 176 11.05 15.44 0.96
CA ALA A 176 10.24 15.89 2.10
C ALA A 176 10.28 17.41 2.27
N ALA A 177 11.42 18.04 1.99
CA ALA A 177 11.60 19.49 2.10
C ALA A 177 10.69 20.27 1.13
N TYR A 178 10.31 19.67 -0.01
CA TYR A 178 9.56 20.35 -1.06
C TYR A 178 8.15 19.79 -1.27
N THR A 179 7.87 18.54 -0.92
CA THR A 179 6.56 17.91 -1.15
C THR A 179 5.64 18.00 0.07
N ASP A 180 4.33 17.99 -0.17
CA ASP A 180 3.29 17.90 0.86
C ASP A 180 2.75 16.46 0.99
N VAL A 181 2.81 15.69 -0.11
CA VAL A 181 2.47 14.26 -0.15
C VAL A 181 3.56 13.49 -0.90
N PHE A 182 4.01 12.36 -0.36
CA PHE A 182 4.88 11.44 -1.08
C PHE A 182 4.06 10.58 -2.04
N GLN A 183 4.43 10.52 -3.31
CA GLN A 183 3.91 9.50 -4.23
C GLN A 183 4.86 8.30 -4.26
N ILE A 184 4.32 7.09 -4.15
CA ILE A 184 5.00 5.84 -4.49
C ILE A 184 4.43 5.33 -5.80
N GLY A 185 5.27 5.28 -6.84
CA GLY A 185 4.88 4.80 -8.15
C GLY A 185 4.60 3.30 -8.17
N ALA A 186 3.81 2.85 -9.15
CA ALA A 186 3.41 1.44 -9.29
C ALA A 186 4.61 0.47 -9.35
N ARG A 187 5.76 0.90 -9.89
CA ARG A 187 7.00 0.09 -9.94
C ARG A 187 7.65 -0.13 -8.57
N ASN A 188 7.38 0.75 -7.62
CA ASN A 188 7.88 0.71 -6.25
C ASN A 188 6.80 0.27 -5.25
N CYS A 189 5.61 -0.16 -5.70
CA CYS A 189 4.51 -0.54 -4.81
C CYS A 189 4.85 -1.72 -3.87
N GLN A 190 5.86 -2.54 -4.20
CA GLN A 190 6.39 -3.60 -3.32
C GLN A 190 7.84 -3.35 -2.90
N ASN A 191 8.32 -2.12 -3.02
CA ASN A 191 9.62 -1.74 -2.48
C ASN A 191 9.45 -1.51 -0.96
N TYR A 192 9.37 -2.60 -0.19
CA TYR A 192 9.02 -2.55 1.24
C TYR A 192 9.96 -1.67 2.06
N LEU A 193 11.26 -1.69 1.77
CA LEU A 193 12.23 -0.79 2.40
C LEU A 193 11.88 0.68 2.16
N LEU A 194 11.51 1.05 0.93
CA LEU A 194 11.03 2.40 0.65
C LEU A 194 9.73 2.70 1.40
N LEU A 195 8.76 1.78 1.41
CA LEU A 195 7.47 1.96 2.09
C LEU A 195 7.62 2.18 3.60
N GLU A 196 8.52 1.44 4.25
CA GLU A 196 8.83 1.63 5.67
C GLU A 196 9.46 3.00 5.92
N GLU A 197 10.45 3.41 5.12
CA GLU A 197 11.13 4.69 5.33
C GLU A 197 10.21 5.89 5.06
N VAL A 198 9.35 5.85 4.02
CA VAL A 198 8.36 6.92 3.82
C VAL A 198 7.27 6.93 4.89
N GLY A 199 6.95 5.76 5.47
CA GLY A 199 6.09 5.67 6.65
C GLY A 199 6.68 6.44 7.82
N LYS A 200 7.96 6.21 8.14
CA LYS A 200 8.68 6.91 9.22
C LYS A 200 8.80 8.41 9.02
N ALA A 201 8.84 8.87 7.76
CA ALA A 201 8.95 10.30 7.42
C ALA A 201 7.70 11.13 7.77
N GLY A 202 6.56 10.49 8.09
CA GLY A 202 5.42 11.15 8.73
C GLY A 202 4.57 12.09 7.86
N LYS A 203 4.87 12.23 6.56
CA LYS A 203 3.99 12.93 5.60
C LYS A 203 2.98 11.95 4.99
N PRO A 204 1.83 12.43 4.49
CA PRO A 204 0.89 11.58 3.76
C PRO A 204 1.56 10.88 2.56
N VAL A 205 1.13 9.64 2.29
CA VAL A 205 1.68 8.79 1.22
C VAL A 205 0.57 8.38 0.26
N MET A 206 0.70 8.76 -1.01
CA MET A 206 -0.12 8.22 -2.10
C MET A 206 0.55 6.98 -2.69
N LEU A 207 -0.05 5.81 -2.45
CA LEU A 207 0.45 4.53 -2.92
C LEU A 207 -0.30 4.09 -4.18
N LYS A 208 0.40 4.09 -5.33
CA LYS A 208 -0.17 3.54 -6.56
C LYS A 208 -0.18 2.02 -6.53
N ARG A 209 -1.27 1.40 -6.99
CA ARG A 209 -1.33 -0.05 -7.19
C ARG A 209 -0.25 -0.48 -8.19
N GLY A 210 0.51 -1.51 -7.82
CA GLY A 210 1.48 -2.12 -8.73
C GLY A 210 0.78 -2.78 -9.92
N LEU A 211 1.47 -2.83 -11.07
CA LEU A 211 0.87 -3.15 -12.38
C LEU A 211 0.13 -4.50 -12.43
N SER A 212 0.58 -5.46 -11.63
CA SER A 212 0.03 -6.82 -11.59
C SER A 212 -0.39 -7.27 -10.19
N LEU A 213 -0.43 -6.35 -9.22
CA LEU A 213 -0.79 -6.69 -7.84
C LEU A 213 -2.28 -6.96 -7.70
N GLN A 214 -2.64 -7.97 -6.93
CA GLN A 214 -3.99 -8.15 -6.41
C GLN A 214 -4.34 -7.04 -5.41
N LEU A 215 -5.64 -6.86 -5.13
CA LEU A 215 -6.09 -5.85 -4.16
C LEU A 215 -5.57 -6.13 -2.76
N GLU A 216 -5.54 -7.39 -2.33
CA GLU A 216 -4.99 -7.78 -1.03
C GLU A 216 -3.50 -7.43 -0.91
N GLU A 217 -2.70 -7.70 -1.96
CA GLU A 217 -1.27 -7.36 -1.99
C GLU A 217 -1.03 -5.84 -1.92
N TRP A 218 -1.90 -5.06 -2.57
CA TRP A 218 -1.84 -3.61 -2.53
C TRP A 218 -2.21 -3.03 -1.16
N LEU A 219 -3.23 -3.59 -0.50
CA LEU A 219 -3.58 -3.22 0.87
C LEU A 219 -2.48 -3.63 1.86
N LEU A 220 -1.86 -4.79 1.68
CA LEU A 220 -0.69 -5.19 2.45
C LEU A 220 0.50 -4.24 2.22
N ALA A 221 0.72 -3.73 1.02
CA ALA A 221 1.73 -2.70 0.79
C ALA A 221 1.42 -1.39 1.56
N ALA A 222 0.15 -1.01 1.67
CA ALA A 222 -0.24 0.12 2.53
C ALA A 222 -0.02 -0.17 4.03
N GLU A 223 -0.20 -1.42 4.50
CA GLU A 223 0.14 -1.82 5.87
C GLU A 223 1.60 -1.53 6.21
N TYR A 224 2.55 -1.73 5.27
CA TYR A 224 3.97 -1.43 5.53
C TYR A 224 4.19 0.04 5.91
N VAL A 225 3.47 0.97 5.28
CA VAL A 225 3.51 2.40 5.62
C VAL A 225 2.85 2.64 6.98
N MET A 226 1.64 2.10 7.17
CA MET A 226 0.85 2.31 8.40
C MET A 226 1.49 1.69 9.65
N ALA A 227 2.17 0.55 9.51
CA ALA A 227 2.85 -0.14 10.60
C ALA A 227 4.02 0.67 11.19
N GLN A 228 4.55 1.65 10.44
CA GLN A 228 5.54 2.60 10.94
C GLN A 228 4.91 3.78 11.71
N GLY A 229 3.60 3.75 11.94
CA GLY A 229 2.89 4.79 12.68
C GLY A 229 2.30 5.91 11.81
N ASN A 230 2.28 5.75 10.48
CA ASN A 230 1.74 6.74 9.56
C ASN A 230 0.40 6.28 8.94
N PRO A 231 -0.75 6.68 9.52
CA PRO A 231 -2.06 6.26 9.03
C PRO A 231 -2.50 7.01 7.75
N ASN A 232 -1.76 8.01 7.30
CA ASN A 232 -2.16 8.91 6.21
C ASN A 232 -1.81 8.33 4.83
N VAL A 233 -2.48 7.24 4.45
CA VAL A 233 -2.29 6.58 3.16
C VAL A 233 -3.44 6.86 2.20
N ILE A 234 -3.11 7.32 0.99
CA ILE A 234 -4.04 7.55 -0.12
C ILE A 234 -3.81 6.45 -1.15
N LEU A 235 -4.85 5.69 -1.49
CA LEU A 235 -4.77 4.62 -2.48
C LEU A 235 -5.11 5.16 -3.88
N CYS A 236 -4.24 4.92 -4.86
CA CYS A 236 -4.40 5.28 -6.29
C CYS A 236 -4.28 4.09 -7.26
#